data_AF-A0A7C3BY28-F1
#
_entry.id   AF-A0A7C3BY28-F1
#
_cell.length_a   1.000
_cell.length_b   1.000
_cell.length_c   1.000
_cell.angle_alpha   90.00
_cell.angle_beta   90.00
_cell.angle_gamma   90.00
#
_symmetry.space_group_name_H-M   'P 1'
#
loop_
_entity.id
_entity.type
_entity.pdbx_description
1 polymer ?
#
loop_
_entity_poly.entity_id
_entity_poly.type
_entity_poly.pdbx_seq_one_letter_code
_entity_poly.pdbx_strand_id
1 'polypeptide(L)'
;MKNKNQDFEEKSQEIEEGTTSIVQVEDMTVDEIQLTEQLYYSAGLDPIVDAGIKDYDRKIEQENKLINKVFGTRGSDVRGYGEAVARRVSYAIYNLLNTQYGGRVGNMKSYIMSLEEERDHANRRYDDLMGRVIGILSDEYKDLRTDSQEFIEKLTKTLGDDLKDAKIDQKALAERLADIDGLRAQITTLSNEKEQLKEKHESQTAELKSEHKEEIRNLEMQIDSLNKEQVKLNDKHESQIAELKNQHKEEVRNLEAQIDSLNKEQIKLNDRHESQIDSLNKEQVKLNEKHESQIAELKSEHKEETGNLKSQIDALNKETVRLNEDHQAQVADLELKIEGLESEKNTITNALTELRKDYKELKTALLTLAETVPDEETGKKQSEDLYKFILKDSKVPSAVLKGVDQFIDFKKYLVMAVENGVKEVCTRIEKILTTARSE
;
A
#
# COMPACT_ATOMS: atom_id res chain seq x y z
N MET A 1 -30.01 14.29 -62.27
CA MET A 1 -30.24 14.05 -60.81
C MET A 1 -29.20 13.08 -60.24
N LYS A 2 -27.90 13.38 -60.31
CA LYS A 2 -26.83 12.58 -59.67
C LYS A 2 -25.72 13.39 -58.97
N ASN A 3 -25.79 14.72 -58.96
CA ASN A 3 -24.73 15.62 -58.45
C ASN A 3 -25.10 16.41 -57.18
N LYS A 4 -26.14 16.02 -56.43
CA LYS A 4 -26.51 16.71 -55.17
C LYS A 4 -26.32 15.88 -53.89
N ASN A 5 -26.04 14.58 -54.02
CA ASN A 5 -25.80 13.72 -52.85
C ASN A 5 -24.31 13.60 -52.49
N GLN A 6 -23.40 13.87 -53.43
CA GLN A 6 -21.95 13.74 -53.19
C GLN A 6 -21.39 14.92 -52.37
N ASP A 7 -21.96 16.12 -52.53
CA ASP A 7 -21.62 17.32 -51.74
C ASP A 7 -22.05 17.24 -50.27
N PHE A 8 -22.97 16.31 -49.92
CA PHE A 8 -23.45 16.13 -48.55
C PHE A 8 -22.65 15.08 -47.78
N GLU A 9 -22.07 14.10 -48.49
CA GLU A 9 -21.19 13.08 -47.89
C GLU A 9 -19.77 13.63 -47.65
N GLU A 10 -19.20 14.42 -48.57
CA GLU A 10 -17.88 15.05 -48.36
C GLU A 10 -17.91 16.09 -47.22
N LYS A 11 -18.99 16.87 -47.08
CA LYS A 11 -19.17 17.77 -45.93
C LYS A 11 -19.44 17.06 -44.61
N SER A 12 -19.90 15.81 -44.63
CA SER A 12 -20.10 15.03 -43.40
C SER A 12 -18.79 14.43 -42.90
N GLN A 13 -17.87 14.08 -43.81
CA GLN A 13 -16.53 13.60 -43.46
C GLN A 13 -15.60 14.72 -42.96
N GLU A 14 -15.71 15.94 -43.50
CA GLU A 14 -14.96 17.11 -43.00
C GLU A 14 -15.42 17.58 -41.59
N ILE A 15 -16.63 17.21 -41.18
CA ILE A 15 -17.17 17.53 -39.84
C ILE A 15 -16.71 16.49 -38.80
N GLU A 16 -16.47 15.23 -39.19
CA GLU A 16 -16.00 14.21 -38.25
C GLU A 16 -14.53 14.43 -37.83
N GLU A 17 -13.65 14.88 -38.73
CA GLU A 17 -12.24 15.14 -38.40
C GLU A 17 -12.01 16.38 -37.51
N GLY A 18 -12.97 17.33 -37.47
CA GLY A 18 -12.92 18.50 -36.58
C GLY A 18 -13.38 18.26 -35.14
N THR A 19 -14.04 17.13 -34.85
CA THR A 19 -14.74 16.90 -33.57
C THR A 19 -13.89 16.28 -32.46
N THR A 20 -12.66 15.88 -32.75
CA THR A 20 -11.75 15.24 -31.78
C THR A 20 -10.53 16.07 -31.40
N SER A 21 -10.46 17.33 -31.83
CA SER A 21 -9.44 18.25 -31.35
C SER A 21 -9.84 18.81 -29.98
N ILE A 22 -9.43 18.09 -28.92
CA ILE A 22 -9.32 18.67 -27.58
C ILE A 22 -8.47 19.92 -27.71
N VAL A 23 -9.09 21.10 -27.49
CA VAL A 23 -8.42 22.40 -27.52
C VAL A 23 -7.16 22.33 -26.65
N GLN A 24 -6.00 22.48 -27.30
CA GLN A 24 -4.71 22.48 -26.62
C GLN A 24 -4.56 23.78 -25.82
N VAL A 25 -4.01 23.66 -24.62
CA VAL A 25 -4.06 24.65 -23.53
C VAL A 25 -3.21 25.89 -23.82
N GLU A 26 -2.30 25.81 -24.77
CA GLU A 26 -1.27 26.83 -24.96
C GLU A 26 -1.74 28.02 -25.82
N ASP A 27 -2.93 27.95 -26.43
CA ASP A 27 -3.39 28.95 -27.42
C ASP A 27 -4.67 29.73 -27.03
N MET A 28 -5.19 29.61 -25.81
CA MET A 28 -6.39 30.39 -25.40
C MET A 28 -6.03 31.86 -25.13
N THR A 29 -6.74 32.78 -25.76
CA THR A 29 -6.59 34.22 -25.55
C THR A 29 -7.19 34.65 -24.21
N VAL A 30 -6.74 35.79 -23.66
CA VAL A 30 -7.17 36.29 -22.34
C VAL A 30 -8.70 36.47 -22.25
N ASP A 31 -9.33 36.87 -23.37
CA ASP A 31 -10.78 37.05 -23.44
C ASP A 31 -11.53 35.71 -23.38
N GLU A 32 -10.96 34.64 -23.96
CA GLU A 32 -11.51 33.29 -23.89
C GLU A 32 -11.37 32.71 -22.48
N ILE A 33 -10.29 33.01 -21.76
CA ILE A 33 -10.12 32.61 -20.36
C ILE A 33 -11.18 33.27 -19.46
N GLN A 34 -11.48 34.55 -19.67
CA GLN A 34 -12.53 35.23 -18.91
C GLN A 34 -13.93 34.70 -19.23
N LEU A 35 -14.20 34.41 -20.51
CA LEU A 35 -15.48 33.84 -20.94
C LEU A 35 -15.68 32.43 -20.38
N THR A 36 -14.63 31.59 -20.38
CA THR A 36 -14.70 30.24 -19.79
C THR A 36 -14.92 30.25 -18.30
N GLU A 37 -14.34 31.21 -17.58
CA GLU A 37 -14.54 31.38 -16.15
C GLU A 37 -15.99 31.83 -15.84
N GLN A 38 -16.53 32.77 -16.61
CA GLN A 38 -17.96 33.15 -16.51
C GLN A 38 -18.90 31.99 -16.83
N LEU A 39 -18.62 31.22 -17.88
CA LEU A 39 -19.41 30.05 -18.26
C LEU A 39 -19.37 28.98 -17.16
N TYR A 40 -18.19 28.72 -16.60
CA TYR A 40 -18.01 27.75 -15.51
C TYR A 40 -18.85 28.09 -14.27
N TYR A 41 -18.80 29.35 -13.81
CA TYR A 41 -19.58 29.79 -12.66
C TYR A 41 -21.08 29.89 -12.96
N SER A 42 -21.46 30.37 -14.15
CA SER A 42 -22.87 30.50 -14.55
C SER A 42 -23.57 29.14 -14.74
N ALA A 43 -22.82 28.13 -15.17
CA ALA A 43 -23.31 26.76 -15.29
C ALA A 43 -23.37 26.01 -13.95
N GLY A 44 -22.87 26.64 -12.86
CA GLY A 44 -22.92 26.06 -11.52
C GLY A 44 -22.21 24.73 -11.44
N LEU A 45 -21.00 24.63 -12.02
CA LEU A 45 -20.27 23.36 -12.14
C LEU A 45 -19.42 23.03 -10.90
N ASP A 46 -19.25 23.97 -9.96
CA ASP A 46 -18.56 23.75 -8.68
C ASP A 46 -19.05 22.47 -7.95
N PRO A 47 -20.37 22.23 -7.77
CA PRO A 47 -20.86 21.04 -7.08
C PRO A 47 -20.57 19.74 -7.85
N ILE A 48 -20.45 19.80 -9.18
CA ILE A 48 -20.18 18.64 -10.04
C ILE A 48 -18.70 18.29 -9.96
N VAL A 49 -17.82 19.29 -9.96
CA VAL A 49 -16.38 19.10 -9.75
C VAL A 49 -16.13 18.56 -8.33
N ASP A 50 -16.78 19.12 -7.32
CA ASP A 50 -16.69 18.63 -5.93
C ASP A 50 -17.22 17.19 -5.78
N ALA A 51 -18.30 16.83 -6.47
CA ALA A 51 -18.81 15.46 -6.51
C ALA A 51 -17.85 14.50 -7.23
N GLY A 52 -17.26 14.94 -8.34
CA GLY A 52 -16.25 14.17 -9.08
C GLY A 52 -14.98 13.94 -8.26
N ILE A 53 -14.53 14.94 -7.49
CA ILE A 53 -13.39 14.80 -6.57
C ILE A 53 -13.72 13.81 -5.46
N LYS A 54 -14.91 13.88 -4.86
CA LYS A 54 -15.34 12.90 -3.84
C LYS A 54 -15.39 11.47 -4.37
N ASP A 55 -15.84 11.27 -5.61
CA ASP A 55 -15.90 9.94 -6.23
C ASP A 55 -14.50 9.42 -6.62
N TYR A 56 -13.60 10.34 -7.00
CA TYR A 56 -12.19 10.05 -7.25
C TYR A 56 -11.43 9.68 -5.97
N ASP A 57 -11.62 10.45 -4.89
CA ASP A 57 -11.08 10.16 -3.56
C ASP A 57 -11.55 8.79 -3.07
N ARG A 58 -12.85 8.48 -3.25
CA ARG A 58 -13.42 7.18 -2.89
C ARG A 58 -12.81 6.00 -3.67
N LYS A 59 -12.46 6.18 -4.95
CA LYS A 59 -11.78 5.14 -5.76
C LYS A 59 -10.31 4.98 -5.40
N ILE A 60 -9.58 6.07 -5.15
CA ILE A 60 -8.17 6.01 -4.73
C ILE A 60 -8.02 5.42 -3.32
N GLU A 61 -8.94 5.72 -2.40
CA GLU A 61 -8.99 5.08 -1.08
C GLU A 61 -9.17 3.56 -1.14
N GLN A 62 -9.89 3.07 -2.16
CA GLN A 62 -10.07 1.64 -2.42
C GLN A 62 -8.82 0.99 -3.04
N GLU A 63 -8.08 1.70 -3.90
CA GLU A 63 -7.00 1.11 -4.69
C GLU A 63 -5.60 1.26 -4.11
N ASN A 64 -5.29 2.24 -3.24
CA ASN A 64 -3.90 2.45 -2.79
C ASN A 64 -3.72 3.00 -1.37
N LYS A 65 -3.97 2.16 -0.36
CA LYS A 65 -3.67 2.45 1.06
C LYS A 65 -2.18 2.72 1.36
N LEU A 66 -1.26 2.20 0.53
CA LEU A 66 0.20 2.35 0.72
C LEU A 66 0.75 3.68 0.19
N ILE A 67 0.17 4.23 -0.89
CA ILE A 67 0.68 5.45 -1.54
C ILE A 67 0.22 6.71 -0.78
N ASN A 68 -1.02 6.71 -0.29
CA ASN A 68 -1.58 7.84 0.49
C ASN A 68 -0.83 8.09 1.82
N LYS A 69 -0.18 7.06 2.38
CA LYS A 69 0.62 7.19 3.62
C LYS A 69 2.00 7.82 3.40
N VAL A 70 2.53 7.78 2.18
CA VAL A 70 3.89 8.24 1.85
C VAL A 70 3.88 9.63 1.19
N PHE A 71 2.83 10.01 0.46
CA PHE A 71 2.81 11.26 -0.30
C PHE A 71 1.76 12.30 0.15
N GLY A 72 0.89 11.98 1.11
CA GLY A 72 -0.20 12.87 1.53
C GLY A 72 -1.32 12.99 0.49
N THR A 73 -2.49 13.48 0.90
CA THR A 73 -3.67 13.64 0.04
C THR A 73 -3.40 14.72 -1.02
N ARG A 74 -3.28 14.31 -2.29
CA ARG A 74 -3.08 15.17 -3.47
C ARG A 74 -4.32 16.02 -3.85
N GLY A 75 -5.19 16.34 -2.91
CA GLY A 75 -6.51 16.91 -3.16
C GLY A 75 -6.49 18.28 -3.86
N SER A 76 -5.44 19.09 -3.64
CA SER A 76 -5.31 20.41 -4.27
C SER A 76 -4.96 20.33 -5.76
N ASP A 77 -4.10 19.38 -6.16
CA ASP A 77 -3.71 19.21 -7.57
C ASP A 77 -4.87 18.65 -8.39
N VAL A 78 -5.59 17.67 -7.85
CA VAL A 78 -6.71 17.03 -8.56
C VAL A 78 -7.89 17.99 -8.73
N ARG A 79 -8.14 18.86 -7.75
CA ARG A 79 -9.14 19.93 -7.86
C ARG A 79 -8.79 20.93 -8.97
N GLY A 80 -7.55 21.39 -9.04
CA GLY A 80 -7.11 22.29 -10.11
C GLY A 80 -7.24 21.67 -11.51
N TYR A 81 -6.90 20.39 -11.66
CA TYR A 81 -7.12 19.67 -12.91
C TYR A 81 -8.61 19.49 -13.24
N GLY A 82 -9.46 19.17 -12.25
CA GLY A 82 -10.91 19.03 -12.42
C GLY A 82 -11.59 20.33 -12.85
N GLU A 83 -11.24 21.45 -12.20
CA GLU A 83 -11.75 22.78 -12.56
C GLU A 83 -11.29 23.19 -13.98
N ALA A 84 -10.03 22.93 -14.34
CA ALA A 84 -9.50 23.23 -15.66
C ALA A 84 -10.18 22.42 -16.78
N VAL A 85 -10.47 21.14 -16.53
CA VAL A 85 -11.20 20.27 -17.49
C VAL A 85 -12.65 20.73 -17.63
N ALA A 86 -13.33 21.02 -16.52
CA ALA A 86 -14.70 21.50 -16.54
C ALA A 86 -14.86 22.83 -17.29
N ARG A 87 -13.92 23.77 -17.11
CA ARG A 87 -13.87 25.04 -17.86
C ARG A 87 -13.75 24.80 -19.38
N ARG A 88 -12.87 23.87 -19.81
CA ARG A 88 -12.70 23.55 -21.25
C ARG A 88 -13.93 22.88 -21.85
N VAL A 89 -14.52 21.92 -21.14
CA VAL A 89 -15.72 21.22 -21.60
C VAL A 89 -16.88 22.21 -21.76
N SER A 90 -17.04 23.13 -20.82
CA SER A 90 -18.06 24.19 -20.89
C SER A 90 -17.88 25.09 -22.11
N TYR A 91 -16.64 25.47 -22.41
CA TYR A 91 -16.31 26.28 -23.58
C TYR A 91 -16.56 25.56 -24.90
N ALA A 92 -16.16 24.29 -24.99
CA ALA A 92 -16.40 23.46 -26.17
C ALA A 92 -17.90 23.28 -26.43
N ILE A 93 -18.68 23.05 -25.38
CA ILE A 93 -20.14 22.96 -25.47
C ILE A 93 -20.74 24.29 -25.91
N TYR A 94 -20.29 25.42 -25.34
CA TYR A 94 -20.75 26.76 -25.74
C TYR A 94 -20.47 27.04 -27.22
N ASN A 95 -19.26 26.75 -27.70
CA ASN A 95 -18.90 26.93 -29.11
C ASN A 95 -19.70 26.01 -30.04
N LEU A 96 -19.95 24.76 -29.64
CA LEU A 96 -20.79 23.83 -30.39
C LEU A 96 -22.25 24.32 -30.44
N LEU A 97 -22.77 24.84 -29.32
CA LEU A 97 -24.12 25.39 -29.25
C LEU A 97 -24.23 26.67 -30.08
N ASN A 98 -23.23 27.55 -30.03
CA ASN A 98 -23.23 28.81 -30.75
C ASN A 98 -23.09 28.58 -32.27
N THR A 99 -22.30 27.60 -32.70
CA THR A 99 -22.20 27.21 -34.11
C THR A 99 -23.49 26.53 -34.61
N GLN A 100 -24.08 25.62 -33.84
CA GLN A 100 -25.31 24.94 -34.26
C GLN A 100 -26.56 25.83 -34.19
N TYR A 101 -26.76 26.57 -33.09
CA TYR A 101 -27.92 27.44 -32.93
C TYR A 101 -27.73 28.78 -33.64
N GLY A 102 -26.54 29.38 -33.63
CA GLY A 102 -26.25 30.60 -34.38
C GLY A 102 -26.37 30.38 -35.89
N GLY A 103 -25.90 29.24 -36.40
CA GLY A 103 -26.07 28.87 -37.81
C GLY A 103 -27.52 28.57 -38.21
N ARG A 104 -28.26 27.79 -37.39
CA ARG A 104 -29.67 27.46 -37.69
C ARG A 104 -30.60 28.66 -37.53
N VAL A 105 -30.41 29.49 -36.49
CA VAL A 105 -31.20 30.72 -36.28
C VAL A 105 -30.84 31.77 -37.32
N GLY A 106 -29.57 31.86 -37.73
CA GLY A 106 -29.14 32.70 -38.85
C GLY A 106 -29.84 32.29 -40.16
N ASN A 107 -29.86 31.01 -40.49
CA ASN A 107 -30.56 30.48 -41.66
C ASN A 107 -32.08 30.72 -41.59
N MET A 108 -32.68 30.55 -40.41
CA MET A 108 -34.11 30.82 -40.21
C MET A 108 -34.44 32.31 -40.39
N LYS A 109 -33.59 33.21 -39.88
CA LYS A 109 -33.75 34.65 -40.01
C LYS A 109 -33.62 35.11 -41.47
N SER A 110 -32.66 34.57 -42.21
CA SER A 110 -32.51 34.83 -43.64
C SER A 110 -33.73 34.34 -44.44
N TYR A 111 -34.27 33.18 -44.09
CA TYR A 111 -35.48 32.65 -44.72
C TYR A 111 -36.73 33.50 -44.43
N ILE A 112 -36.87 34.00 -43.20
CA ILE A 112 -37.96 34.92 -42.83
C ILE A 112 -37.83 36.23 -43.62
N MET A 113 -36.63 36.81 -43.75
CA MET A 113 -36.42 38.03 -44.54
C MET A 113 -36.77 37.84 -46.02
N SER A 114 -36.43 36.70 -46.64
CA SER A 114 -36.82 36.45 -48.04
C SER A 114 -38.34 36.33 -48.22
N LEU A 115 -39.03 35.72 -47.26
CA LEU A 115 -40.50 35.62 -47.30
C LEU A 115 -41.17 36.99 -47.13
N GLU A 116 -40.61 37.86 -46.30
CA GLU A 116 -41.09 39.23 -46.12
C GLU A 116 -40.89 40.06 -47.40
N GLU A 117 -39.74 39.95 -48.07
CA GLU A 117 -39.48 40.62 -49.35
C GLU A 117 -40.42 40.12 -50.47
N GLU A 118 -40.67 38.81 -50.55
CA GLU A 118 -41.60 38.22 -51.53
C GLU A 118 -43.03 38.72 -51.33
N ARG A 119 -43.50 38.79 -50.07
CA ARG A 119 -44.81 39.35 -49.72
C ARG A 119 -44.93 40.80 -50.16
N ASP A 120 -43.93 41.62 -49.84
CA ASP A 120 -43.97 43.05 -50.16
C ASP A 120 -43.90 43.29 -51.68
N HIS A 121 -43.18 42.45 -52.42
CA HIS A 121 -43.15 42.48 -53.88
C HIS A 121 -44.50 42.06 -54.50
N ALA A 122 -45.15 41.06 -53.95
CA ALA A 122 -46.48 40.62 -54.39
C ALA A 122 -47.53 41.73 -54.19
N ASN A 123 -47.50 42.39 -53.02
CA ASN A 123 -48.43 43.50 -52.73
C ASN A 123 -48.27 44.67 -53.73
N ARG A 124 -47.04 45.05 -54.07
CA ARG A 124 -46.80 46.09 -55.09
C ARG A 124 -47.33 45.69 -56.47
N ARG A 125 -47.27 44.41 -56.84
CA ARG A 125 -47.83 43.92 -58.11
C ARG A 125 -49.36 43.97 -58.11
N TYR A 126 -49.99 43.67 -56.98
CA TYR A 126 -51.46 43.81 -56.85
C TYR A 126 -51.90 45.26 -57.01
N ASP A 127 -51.19 46.21 -56.40
CA ASP A 127 -51.50 47.64 -56.53
C ASP A 127 -51.36 48.15 -57.98
N ASP A 128 -50.28 47.76 -58.69
CA ASP A 128 -50.08 48.14 -60.09
C ASP A 128 -51.14 47.51 -61.02
N LEU A 129 -51.53 46.26 -60.77
CA LEU A 129 -52.59 45.58 -61.53
C LEU A 129 -53.95 46.27 -61.31
N MET A 130 -54.29 46.59 -60.06
CA MET A 130 -55.53 47.30 -59.74
C MET A 130 -55.58 48.70 -60.36
N GLY A 131 -54.45 49.41 -60.41
CA GLY A 131 -54.36 50.70 -61.09
C GLY A 131 -54.66 50.61 -62.59
N ARG A 132 -54.13 49.59 -63.29
CA ARG A 132 -54.38 49.38 -64.73
C ARG A 132 -55.82 48.99 -65.03
N VAL A 133 -56.40 48.10 -64.21
CA VAL A 133 -57.79 47.66 -64.38
C VAL A 133 -58.76 48.83 -64.24
N ILE A 134 -58.53 49.73 -63.28
CA ILE A 134 -59.35 50.94 -63.09
C ILE A 134 -59.24 51.90 -64.28
N GLY A 135 -58.06 52.01 -64.90
CA GLY A 135 -57.85 52.81 -66.11
C GLY A 135 -58.63 52.28 -67.31
N ILE A 136 -58.48 50.99 -67.62
CA ILE A 136 -59.15 50.33 -68.76
C ILE A 136 -60.68 50.43 -68.64
N LEU A 137 -61.23 50.14 -67.45
CA LEU A 137 -62.67 50.22 -67.22
C LEU A 137 -63.23 51.64 -67.35
N SER A 138 -62.45 52.68 -67.03
CA SER A 138 -62.89 54.07 -67.20
C SER A 138 -62.92 54.51 -68.66
N ASP A 139 -61.96 54.06 -69.45
CA ASP A 139 -61.86 54.41 -70.87
C ASP A 139 -62.91 53.65 -71.70
N GLU A 140 -63.09 52.34 -71.45
CA GLU A 140 -64.11 51.53 -72.13
C GLU A 140 -65.55 52.03 -71.86
N TYR A 141 -65.83 52.53 -70.65
CA TYR A 141 -67.15 53.12 -70.34
C TYR A 141 -67.43 54.44 -71.06
N LYS A 142 -66.39 55.22 -71.42
CA LYS A 142 -66.54 56.47 -72.18
C LYS A 142 -66.78 56.21 -73.66
N ASP A 143 -66.07 55.25 -74.24
CA ASP A 143 -66.19 54.93 -75.66
C ASP A 143 -67.56 54.33 -75.98
N LEU A 144 -68.07 53.42 -75.13
CA LEU A 144 -69.38 52.80 -75.32
C LEU A 144 -70.55 53.80 -75.28
N ARG A 145 -70.39 54.90 -74.53
CA ARG A 145 -71.39 55.98 -74.46
C ARG A 145 -71.38 56.86 -75.71
N THR A 146 -70.23 57.01 -76.34
CA THR A 146 -70.05 57.86 -77.53
C THR A 146 -70.58 57.14 -78.77
N ASP A 147 -70.28 55.84 -78.93
CA ASP A 147 -70.77 55.01 -80.04
C ASP A 147 -72.29 54.83 -80.04
N SER A 148 -72.91 54.71 -78.87
CA SER A 148 -74.37 54.58 -78.77
C SER A 148 -75.11 55.84 -79.23
N GLN A 149 -74.51 57.03 -79.11
CA GLN A 149 -75.14 58.26 -79.59
C GLN A 149 -75.04 58.39 -81.11
N GLU A 150 -73.90 58.05 -81.70
CA GLU A 150 -73.73 58.03 -83.16
C GLU A 150 -74.62 56.99 -83.85
N PHE A 151 -74.83 55.85 -83.21
CA PHE A 151 -75.69 54.78 -83.73
C PHE A 151 -77.16 55.23 -83.83
N ILE A 152 -77.69 55.90 -82.81
CA ILE A 152 -79.09 56.37 -82.80
C ILE A 152 -79.32 57.48 -83.84
N GLU A 153 -78.33 58.33 -84.06
CA GLU A 153 -78.42 59.40 -85.06
C GLU A 153 -78.43 58.83 -86.50
N LYS A 154 -77.61 57.80 -86.77
CA LYS A 154 -77.64 57.08 -88.06
C LYS A 154 -78.95 56.32 -88.28
N LEU A 155 -79.46 55.64 -87.26
CA LEU A 155 -80.70 54.87 -87.35
C LEU A 155 -81.91 55.77 -87.66
N THR A 156 -81.95 56.96 -87.06
CA THR A 156 -83.03 57.93 -87.28
C THR A 156 -82.99 58.49 -88.70
N LYS A 157 -81.79 58.61 -89.29
CA LYS A 157 -81.61 59.11 -90.66
C LYS A 157 -81.98 58.06 -91.72
N THR A 158 -81.56 56.81 -91.54
CA THR A 158 -81.83 55.74 -92.52
C THR A 158 -83.31 55.33 -92.55
N LEU A 159 -83.99 55.29 -91.40
CA LEU A 159 -85.43 55.02 -91.34
C LEU A 159 -86.29 56.16 -91.94
N GLY A 160 -85.79 57.40 -91.92
CA GLY A 160 -86.46 58.56 -92.52
C GLY A 160 -86.39 58.58 -94.05
N ASP A 161 -85.32 58.03 -94.63
CA ASP A 161 -85.07 58.00 -96.07
C ASP A 161 -85.65 56.73 -96.73
N ASP A 162 -85.59 55.55 -96.10
CA ASP A 162 -86.05 54.28 -96.68
C ASP A 162 -87.59 54.14 -96.77
N LEU A 163 -88.36 54.91 -95.98
CA LEU A 163 -89.83 54.81 -95.95
C LEU A 163 -90.51 55.48 -97.16
N LYS A 164 -89.76 56.27 -97.96
CA LYS A 164 -90.29 57.01 -99.12
C LYS A 164 -90.12 56.30 -100.45
N ASP A 165 -89.18 55.35 -100.56
CA ASP A 165 -88.81 54.74 -101.85
C ASP A 165 -89.34 53.31 -102.08
N ALA A 166 -90.00 52.68 -101.11
CA ALA A 166 -90.39 51.27 -101.25
C ALA A 166 -91.84 51.10 -101.74
N LYS A 167 -92.00 50.96 -103.06
CA LYS A 167 -93.17 50.33 -103.69
C LYS A 167 -93.04 48.80 -103.50
N ILE A 168 -93.46 48.29 -102.34
CA ILE A 168 -93.23 46.90 -101.91
C ILE A 168 -94.13 45.91 -102.67
N ASP A 169 -93.52 44.92 -103.33
CA ASP A 169 -94.21 43.77 -103.94
C ASP A 169 -94.81 42.83 -102.89
N GLN A 170 -96.15 42.72 -102.86
CA GLN A 170 -96.91 41.96 -101.85
C GLN A 170 -96.63 40.44 -101.85
N LYS A 171 -96.16 39.87 -102.97
CA LYS A 171 -95.85 38.42 -103.05
C LYS A 171 -94.55 38.06 -102.34
N ALA A 172 -93.50 38.87 -102.52
CA ALA A 172 -92.23 38.67 -101.82
C ALA A 172 -92.38 38.90 -100.31
N LEU A 173 -93.33 39.74 -99.90
CA LEU A 173 -93.69 39.92 -98.50
C LEU A 173 -94.31 38.65 -97.90
N ALA A 174 -95.22 37.98 -98.61
CA ALA A 174 -95.90 36.78 -98.12
C ALA A 174 -94.94 35.60 -97.92
N GLU A 175 -94.00 35.36 -98.84
CA GLU A 175 -92.96 34.32 -98.69
C GLU A 175 -92.03 34.62 -97.50
N ARG A 176 -91.58 35.88 -97.36
CA ARG A 176 -90.78 36.29 -96.20
C ARG A 176 -91.56 36.15 -94.88
N LEU A 177 -92.86 36.38 -94.87
CA LEU A 177 -93.70 36.18 -93.69
C LEU A 177 -93.83 34.70 -93.31
N ALA A 178 -93.97 33.80 -94.30
CA ALA A 178 -93.99 32.36 -94.05
C ALA A 178 -92.64 31.85 -93.49
N ASP A 179 -91.52 32.33 -94.02
CA ASP A 179 -90.19 32.02 -93.49
C ASP A 179 -90.00 32.57 -92.06
N ILE A 180 -90.48 33.79 -91.79
CA ILE A 180 -90.49 34.39 -90.46
C ILE A 180 -91.31 33.54 -89.47
N ASP A 181 -92.47 33.03 -89.89
CA ASP A 181 -93.30 32.17 -89.05
C ASP A 181 -92.65 30.79 -88.81
N GLY A 182 -91.93 30.24 -89.79
CA GLY A 182 -91.10 29.05 -89.61
C GLY A 182 -89.94 29.27 -88.62
N LEU A 183 -89.25 30.41 -88.73
CA LEU A 183 -88.20 30.80 -87.77
C LEU A 183 -88.77 31.05 -86.37
N ARG A 184 -89.96 31.64 -86.26
CA ARG A 184 -90.66 31.80 -84.98
C ARG A 184 -90.98 30.46 -84.35
N ALA A 185 -91.44 29.47 -85.13
CA ALA A 185 -91.67 28.12 -84.63
C ALA A 185 -90.38 27.48 -84.09
N GLN A 186 -89.26 27.61 -84.81
CA GLN A 186 -87.96 27.13 -84.32
C GLN A 186 -87.51 27.86 -83.05
N ILE A 187 -87.70 29.18 -82.97
CA ILE A 187 -87.42 29.97 -81.76
C ILE A 187 -88.27 29.48 -80.59
N THR A 188 -89.56 29.16 -80.80
CA THR A 188 -90.40 28.61 -79.73
C THR A 188 -89.95 27.23 -79.27
N THR A 189 -89.54 26.35 -80.19
CA THR A 189 -89.01 25.03 -79.83
C THR A 189 -87.70 25.14 -79.06
N LEU A 190 -86.75 25.93 -79.56
CA LEU A 190 -85.47 26.18 -78.89
C LEU A 190 -85.66 26.87 -77.53
N SER A 191 -86.65 27.76 -77.40
CA SER A 191 -86.99 28.37 -76.12
C SER A 191 -87.50 27.34 -75.11
N ASN A 192 -88.34 26.40 -75.55
CA ASN A 192 -88.83 25.32 -74.69
C ASN A 192 -87.71 24.35 -74.30
N GLU A 193 -86.85 23.96 -75.24
CA GLU A 193 -85.69 23.10 -74.96
C GLU A 193 -84.71 23.76 -73.98
N LYS A 194 -84.45 25.07 -74.15
CA LYS A 194 -83.63 25.84 -73.22
C LYS A 194 -84.23 25.86 -71.81
N GLU A 195 -85.55 26.02 -71.69
CA GLU A 195 -86.21 26.01 -70.38
C GLU A 195 -86.15 24.62 -69.73
N GLN A 196 -86.41 23.55 -70.48
CA GLN A 196 -86.27 22.18 -69.98
C GLN A 196 -84.83 21.84 -69.55
N LEU A 197 -83.83 22.30 -70.31
CA LEU A 197 -82.43 22.09 -69.96
C LEU A 197 -82.06 22.85 -68.68
N LYS A 198 -82.58 24.08 -68.52
CA LYS A 198 -82.40 24.88 -67.32
C LYS A 198 -83.04 24.20 -66.11
N GLU A 199 -84.29 23.74 -66.20
CA GLU A 199 -84.97 22.99 -65.14
C GLU A 199 -84.18 21.73 -64.74
N LYS A 200 -83.67 20.98 -65.72
CA LYS A 200 -82.84 19.80 -65.46
C LYS A 200 -81.56 20.15 -64.71
N HIS A 201 -80.84 21.19 -65.15
CA HIS A 201 -79.62 21.63 -64.49
C HIS A 201 -79.89 22.16 -63.07
N GLU A 202 -80.99 22.89 -62.87
CA GLU A 202 -81.42 23.36 -61.55
C GLU A 202 -81.73 22.18 -60.62
N SER A 203 -82.45 21.15 -61.11
CA SER A 203 -82.73 19.92 -60.36
C SER A 203 -81.46 19.17 -59.97
N GLN A 204 -80.54 18.95 -60.93
CA GLN A 204 -79.26 18.27 -60.66
C GLN A 204 -78.40 19.06 -59.66
N THR A 205 -78.39 20.39 -59.77
CA THR A 205 -77.65 21.25 -58.84
C THR A 205 -78.26 21.19 -57.43
N ALA A 206 -79.59 21.13 -57.32
CA ALA A 206 -80.27 21.01 -56.04
C ALA A 206 -79.99 19.64 -55.37
N GLU A 207 -80.02 18.56 -56.14
CA GLU A 207 -79.72 17.20 -55.68
C GLU A 207 -78.28 17.09 -55.17
N LEU A 208 -77.29 17.49 -56.00
CA LEU A 208 -75.88 17.50 -55.60
C LEU A 208 -75.62 18.37 -54.37
N LYS A 209 -76.28 19.52 -54.25
CA LYS A 209 -76.18 20.37 -53.04
C LYS A 209 -76.74 19.67 -51.81
N SER A 210 -77.80 18.88 -51.96
CA SER A 210 -78.38 18.11 -50.85
C SER A 210 -77.44 16.97 -50.43
N GLU A 211 -76.91 16.22 -51.39
CA GLU A 211 -75.96 15.12 -51.14
C GLU A 211 -74.70 15.63 -50.45
N HIS A 212 -74.05 16.67 -50.99
CA HIS A 212 -72.88 17.28 -50.36
C HIS A 212 -73.17 17.79 -48.95
N LYS A 213 -74.38 18.32 -48.71
CA LYS A 213 -74.77 18.78 -47.36
C LYS A 213 -74.88 17.62 -46.38
N GLU A 214 -75.41 16.47 -46.81
CA GLU A 214 -75.45 15.27 -45.96
C GLU A 214 -74.06 14.67 -45.74
N GLU A 215 -73.19 14.66 -46.76
CA GLU A 215 -71.80 14.22 -46.60
C GLU A 215 -71.03 15.09 -45.62
N ILE A 216 -71.17 16.42 -45.71
CA ILE A 216 -70.57 17.37 -44.76
C ILE A 216 -71.04 17.06 -43.34
N ARG A 217 -72.35 16.88 -43.12
CA ARG A 217 -72.88 16.53 -41.79
C ARG A 217 -72.33 15.19 -41.27
N ASN A 218 -72.21 14.19 -42.13
CA ASN A 218 -71.67 12.89 -41.73
C ASN A 218 -70.20 13.00 -41.33
N LEU A 219 -69.41 13.76 -42.09
CA LEU A 219 -68.00 14.02 -41.76
C LEU A 219 -67.87 14.84 -40.47
N GLU A 220 -68.71 15.86 -40.27
CA GLU A 220 -68.78 16.64 -39.02
C GLU A 220 -69.06 15.74 -37.82
N MET A 221 -70.02 14.80 -37.91
CA MET A 221 -70.30 13.85 -36.84
C MET A 221 -69.13 12.89 -36.56
N GLN A 222 -68.42 12.43 -37.59
CA GLN A 222 -67.23 11.60 -37.41
C GLN A 222 -66.09 12.37 -36.74
N ILE A 223 -65.85 13.62 -37.16
CA ILE A 223 -64.86 14.51 -36.54
C ILE A 223 -65.20 14.73 -35.06
N ASP A 224 -66.46 14.99 -34.73
CA ASP A 224 -66.90 15.17 -33.34
C ASP A 224 -66.69 13.91 -32.49
N SER A 225 -66.97 12.72 -33.06
CA SER A 225 -66.75 11.46 -32.37
C SER A 225 -65.27 11.20 -32.11
N LEU A 226 -64.42 11.39 -33.12
CA LEU A 226 -62.97 11.21 -33.01
C LEU A 226 -62.35 12.20 -32.03
N ASN A 227 -62.79 13.48 -32.05
CA ASN A 227 -62.34 14.48 -31.09
C ASN A 227 -62.70 14.09 -29.66
N LYS A 228 -63.91 13.59 -29.42
CA LYS A 228 -64.31 13.09 -28.09
C LYS A 228 -63.47 11.91 -27.62
N GLU A 229 -63.12 11.00 -28.52
CA GLU A 229 -62.24 9.86 -28.19
C GLU A 229 -60.82 10.32 -27.89
N GLN A 230 -60.28 11.24 -28.68
CA GLN A 230 -58.95 11.81 -28.48
C GLN A 230 -58.84 12.52 -27.12
N VAL A 231 -59.85 13.29 -26.72
CA VAL A 231 -59.89 13.95 -25.40
C VAL A 231 -59.88 12.91 -24.28
N LYS A 232 -60.75 11.89 -24.35
CA LYS A 232 -60.79 10.82 -23.32
C LYS A 232 -59.47 10.07 -23.20
N LEU A 233 -58.82 9.80 -24.34
CA LEU A 233 -57.53 9.12 -24.36
C LEU A 233 -56.43 9.98 -23.74
N ASN A 234 -56.42 11.29 -24.06
CA ASN A 234 -55.49 12.24 -23.46
C ASN A 234 -55.68 12.34 -21.94
N ASP A 235 -56.92 12.48 -21.46
CA ASP A 235 -57.22 12.55 -20.02
C ASP A 235 -56.74 11.29 -19.28
N LYS A 236 -56.89 10.12 -19.91
CA LYS A 236 -56.42 8.84 -19.37
C LYS A 236 -54.89 8.80 -19.31
N HIS A 237 -54.21 9.21 -20.37
CA HIS A 237 -52.74 9.24 -20.38
C HIS A 237 -52.18 10.25 -19.38
N GLU A 238 -52.78 11.41 -19.25
CA GLU A 238 -52.38 12.42 -18.25
C GLU A 238 -52.53 11.88 -16.82
N SER A 239 -53.64 11.19 -16.55
CA SER A 239 -53.87 10.53 -15.25
C SER A 239 -52.82 9.44 -14.97
N GLN A 240 -52.49 8.60 -15.97
CA GLN A 240 -51.47 7.56 -15.84
C GLN A 240 -50.07 8.14 -15.62
N ILE A 241 -49.72 9.22 -16.33
CA ILE A 241 -48.44 9.92 -16.15
C ILE A 241 -48.36 10.51 -14.74
N ALA A 242 -49.45 11.12 -14.24
CA ALA A 242 -49.49 11.67 -12.89
C ALA A 242 -49.33 10.58 -11.82
N GLU A 243 -49.99 9.44 -11.99
CA GLU A 243 -49.88 8.30 -11.08
C GLU A 243 -48.46 7.73 -11.06
N LEU A 244 -47.87 7.44 -12.22
CA LEU A 244 -46.49 6.95 -12.34
C LEU A 244 -45.48 7.93 -11.75
N LYS A 245 -45.67 9.23 -11.98
CA LYS A 245 -44.80 10.27 -11.42
C LYS A 245 -44.87 10.31 -9.91
N ASN A 246 -46.06 10.13 -9.32
CA ASN A 246 -46.23 10.08 -7.88
C ASN A 246 -45.62 8.79 -7.28
N GLN A 247 -45.82 7.64 -7.91
CA GLN A 247 -45.21 6.37 -7.49
C GLN A 247 -43.68 6.48 -7.49
N HIS A 248 -43.09 6.96 -8.59
CA HIS A 248 -41.65 7.15 -8.69
C HIS A 248 -41.12 8.12 -7.62
N LYS A 249 -41.85 9.20 -7.33
CA LYS A 249 -41.48 10.15 -6.27
C LYS A 249 -41.49 9.51 -4.88
N GLU A 250 -42.45 8.65 -4.59
CA GLU A 250 -42.50 7.90 -3.33
C GLU A 250 -41.39 6.85 -3.22
N GLU A 251 -41.09 6.15 -4.31
CA GLU A 251 -39.95 5.20 -4.36
C GLU A 251 -38.61 5.91 -4.10
N VAL A 252 -38.39 7.06 -4.73
CA VAL A 252 -37.18 7.88 -4.51
C VAL A 252 -37.08 8.30 -3.04
N ARG A 253 -38.17 8.81 -2.44
CA ARG A 253 -38.19 9.17 -1.01
C ARG A 253 -37.89 7.99 -0.09
N ASN A 254 -38.43 6.82 -0.40
CA ASN A 254 -38.19 5.61 0.40
C ASN A 254 -36.73 5.16 0.30
N LEU A 255 -36.14 5.20 -0.89
CA LEU A 255 -34.73 4.87 -1.10
C LEU A 255 -33.81 5.87 -0.41
N GLU A 256 -34.11 7.18 -0.49
CA GLU A 256 -33.38 8.23 0.23
C GLU A 256 -33.41 7.98 1.75
N ALA A 257 -34.57 7.66 2.32
CA ALA A 257 -34.70 7.34 3.74
C ALA A 257 -33.92 6.08 4.15
N GLN A 258 -33.87 5.05 3.30
CA GLN A 258 -33.06 3.86 3.54
C GLN A 258 -31.56 4.19 3.50
N ILE A 259 -31.11 4.98 2.52
CA ILE A 259 -29.72 5.44 2.41
C ILE A 259 -29.32 6.22 3.67
N ASP A 260 -30.17 7.14 4.14
CA ASP A 260 -29.91 7.90 5.37
C ASP A 260 -29.81 7.01 6.62
N SER A 261 -30.67 6.00 6.72
CA SER A 261 -30.61 5.03 7.83
C SER A 261 -29.31 4.22 7.79
N LEU A 262 -28.93 3.70 6.62
CA LEU A 262 -27.71 2.91 6.44
C LEU A 262 -26.46 3.75 6.70
N ASN A 263 -26.43 5.00 6.23
CA ASN A 263 -25.31 5.92 6.50
C ASN A 263 -25.16 6.19 8.01
N LYS A 264 -26.27 6.39 8.73
CA LYS A 264 -26.24 6.55 10.20
C LYS A 264 -25.72 5.30 10.92
N GLU A 265 -26.07 4.11 10.44
CA GLU A 265 -25.56 2.85 10.99
C GLU A 265 -24.06 2.68 10.72
N GLN A 266 -23.61 3.00 9.50
CA GLN A 266 -22.21 2.94 9.11
C GLN A 266 -21.34 3.87 9.97
N ILE A 267 -21.80 5.09 10.24
CA ILE A 267 -21.10 6.03 11.13
C ILE A 267 -20.96 5.44 12.54
N LYS A 268 -22.06 4.95 13.13
CA LYS A 268 -22.02 4.33 14.47
C LYS A 268 -21.08 3.12 14.55
N LEU A 269 -21.03 2.31 13.50
CA LEU A 269 -20.14 1.16 13.42
C LEU A 269 -18.67 1.60 13.36
N ASN A 270 -18.37 2.63 12.57
CA ASN A 270 -17.03 3.21 12.48
C ASN A 270 -16.59 3.79 13.83
N ASP A 271 -17.42 4.59 14.49
CA ASP A 271 -17.13 5.15 15.82
C ASP A 271 -16.82 4.05 16.86
N ARG A 272 -17.56 2.93 16.78
CA ARG A 272 -17.34 1.76 17.64
C ARG A 272 -16.01 1.08 17.33
N HIS A 273 -15.67 0.88 16.05
CA HIS A 273 -14.40 0.29 15.66
C HIS A 273 -13.22 1.18 16.04
N GLU A 274 -13.32 2.49 15.86
CA GLU A 274 -12.29 3.45 16.26
C GLU A 274 -12.05 3.40 17.78
N SER A 275 -13.13 3.40 18.57
CA SER A 275 -13.05 3.25 20.03
C SER A 275 -12.41 1.92 20.46
N GLN A 276 -12.70 0.82 19.75
CA GLN A 276 -12.10 -0.48 20.02
C GLN A 276 -10.59 -0.49 19.69
N ILE A 277 -10.19 0.09 18.56
CA ILE A 277 -8.79 0.24 18.16
C ILE A 277 -8.03 1.05 19.22
N ASP A 278 -8.59 2.17 19.69
CA ASP A 278 -7.99 2.99 20.73
C ASP A 278 -7.79 2.24 22.05
N SER A 279 -8.79 1.44 22.46
CA SER A 279 -8.67 0.61 23.66
C SER A 279 -7.59 -0.45 23.52
N LEU A 280 -7.55 -1.16 22.39
CA LEU A 280 -6.56 -2.20 22.12
C LEU A 280 -5.14 -1.62 22.03
N ASN A 281 -4.97 -0.47 21.39
CA ASN A 281 -3.68 0.22 21.32
C ASN A 281 -3.20 0.64 22.72
N LYS A 282 -4.09 1.18 23.56
CA LYS A 282 -3.76 1.52 24.95
C LYS A 282 -3.35 0.29 25.76
N GLU A 283 -4.01 -0.85 25.56
CA GLU A 283 -3.65 -2.11 26.22
C GLU A 283 -2.29 -2.64 25.74
N GLN A 284 -2.04 -2.60 24.43
CA GLN A 284 -0.77 -3.02 23.84
C GLN A 284 0.41 -2.19 24.36
N VAL A 285 0.25 -0.86 24.46
CA VAL A 285 1.28 0.03 25.02
C VAL A 285 1.59 -0.35 26.47
N LYS A 286 0.57 -0.51 27.32
CA LYS A 286 0.76 -0.91 28.72
C LYS A 286 1.46 -2.27 28.86
N LEU A 287 1.12 -3.22 28.00
CA LEU A 287 1.73 -4.54 28.01
C LEU A 287 3.22 -4.45 27.60
N ASN A 288 3.52 -3.65 26.58
CA ASN A 288 4.90 -3.42 26.14
C ASN A 288 5.73 -2.73 27.23
N GLU A 289 5.23 -1.67 27.86
CA GLU A 289 5.90 -0.99 28.97
C GLU A 289 6.21 -1.96 30.12
N LYS A 290 5.26 -2.85 30.45
CA LYS A 290 5.45 -3.89 31.46
C LYS A 290 6.55 -4.88 31.06
N HIS A 291 6.53 -5.37 29.83
CA HIS A 291 7.53 -6.31 29.34
C HIS A 291 8.93 -5.67 29.28
N GLU A 292 9.03 -4.42 28.82
CA GLU A 292 10.30 -3.68 28.82
C GLU A 292 10.87 -3.52 30.24
N SER A 293 10.00 -3.21 31.22
CA SER A 293 10.39 -3.11 32.63
C SER A 293 10.89 -4.45 33.17
N GLN A 294 10.19 -5.55 32.89
CA GLN A 294 10.60 -6.90 33.31
C GLN A 294 11.92 -7.33 32.69
N ILE A 295 12.14 -7.02 31.41
CA ILE A 295 13.41 -7.31 30.72
C ILE A 295 14.55 -6.49 31.36
N ALA A 296 14.31 -5.22 31.69
CA ALA A 296 15.32 -4.38 32.32
C ALA A 296 15.70 -4.89 33.73
N GLU A 297 14.71 -5.31 34.53
CA GLU A 297 14.89 -5.89 35.85
C GLU A 297 15.72 -7.18 35.79
N LEU A 298 15.29 -8.16 34.99
CA LEU A 298 16.01 -9.43 34.79
C LEU A 298 17.44 -9.22 34.30
N LYS A 299 17.65 -8.23 33.41
CA LYS A 299 19.00 -7.90 32.91
C LYS A 299 19.88 -7.32 34.02
N SER A 300 19.30 -6.53 34.93
CA SER A 300 20.02 -6.00 36.09
C SER A 300 20.39 -7.12 37.06
N GLU A 301 19.44 -7.98 37.39
CA GLU A 301 19.64 -9.14 38.28
C GLU A 301 20.73 -10.08 37.74
N HIS A 302 20.64 -10.48 36.47
CA HIS A 302 21.66 -11.33 35.85
C HIS A 302 23.05 -10.69 35.83
N LYS A 303 23.13 -9.37 35.64
CA LYS A 303 24.40 -8.65 35.68
C LYS A 303 25.01 -8.68 37.08
N GLU A 304 24.18 -8.50 38.11
CA GLU A 304 24.60 -8.58 39.51
C GLU A 304 25.05 -9.99 39.89
N GLU A 305 24.25 -11.02 39.59
CA GLU A 305 24.58 -12.42 39.82
C GLU A 305 25.90 -12.82 39.14
N THR A 306 26.07 -12.44 37.87
CA THR A 306 27.31 -12.72 37.12
C THR A 306 28.50 -12.03 37.76
N GLY A 307 28.34 -10.79 38.24
CA GLY A 307 29.38 -10.05 38.96
C GLY A 307 29.76 -10.69 40.29
N ASN A 308 28.76 -11.16 41.04
CA ASN A 308 28.94 -11.85 42.32
C ASN A 308 29.65 -13.20 42.14
N LEU A 309 29.19 -14.03 41.19
CA LEU A 309 29.81 -15.31 40.87
C LEU A 309 31.25 -15.14 40.39
N LYS A 310 31.52 -14.15 39.54
CA LYS A 310 32.89 -13.84 39.10
C LYS A 310 33.79 -13.48 40.27
N SER A 311 33.29 -12.65 41.19
CA SER A 311 34.03 -12.23 42.38
C SER A 311 34.30 -13.42 43.32
N GLN A 312 33.35 -14.34 43.48
CA GLN A 312 33.54 -15.58 44.24
C GLN A 312 34.59 -16.51 43.59
N ILE A 313 34.55 -16.69 42.26
CA ILE A 313 35.55 -17.47 41.53
C ILE A 313 36.95 -16.86 41.70
N ASP A 314 37.08 -15.55 41.58
CA ASP A 314 38.36 -14.85 41.76
C ASP A 314 38.90 -15.01 43.20
N ALA A 315 38.03 -14.99 44.21
CA ALA A 315 38.41 -15.22 45.59
C ALA A 315 38.87 -16.67 45.83
N LEU A 316 38.10 -17.65 45.36
CA LEU A 316 38.43 -19.08 45.47
C LEU A 316 39.73 -19.42 44.74
N ASN A 317 39.96 -18.84 43.56
CA ASN A 317 41.20 -19.04 42.81
C ASN A 317 42.42 -18.51 43.59
N LYS A 318 42.32 -17.32 44.20
CA LYS A 318 43.38 -16.77 45.05
C LYS A 318 43.67 -17.64 46.26
N GLU A 319 42.63 -18.17 46.91
CA GLU A 319 42.77 -19.08 48.04
C GLU A 319 43.41 -20.41 47.63
N THR A 320 43.00 -20.96 46.49
CA THR A 320 43.58 -22.20 45.93
C THR A 320 45.08 -22.03 45.64
N VAL A 321 45.47 -20.90 45.06
CA VAL A 321 46.89 -20.58 44.81
C VAL A 321 47.67 -20.50 46.13
N ARG A 322 47.15 -19.77 47.13
CA ARG A 322 47.80 -19.65 48.45
C ARG A 322 47.97 -21.00 49.13
N LEU A 323 46.92 -21.80 49.18
CA LEU A 323 46.99 -23.15 49.78
C LEU A 323 48.00 -24.02 49.04
N ASN A 324 48.10 -23.90 47.72
CA ASN A 324 49.09 -24.66 46.96
C ASN A 324 50.53 -24.20 47.23
N GLU A 325 50.77 -22.88 47.36
CA GLU A 325 52.07 -22.32 47.77
C GLU A 325 52.43 -22.78 49.19
N ASP A 326 51.49 -22.73 50.13
CA ASP A 326 51.67 -23.18 51.51
C ASP A 326 51.98 -24.69 51.57
N HIS A 327 51.23 -25.52 50.83
CA HIS A 327 51.50 -26.95 50.73
C HIS A 327 52.86 -27.24 50.09
N GLN A 328 53.26 -26.51 49.03
CA GLN A 328 54.60 -26.66 48.44
C GLN A 328 55.70 -26.31 49.44
N ALA A 329 55.52 -25.24 50.23
CA ALA A 329 56.47 -24.87 51.26
C ALA A 329 56.58 -25.94 52.36
N GLN A 330 55.45 -26.53 52.78
CA GLN A 330 55.44 -27.63 53.74
C GLN A 330 56.12 -28.89 53.19
N VAL A 331 55.89 -29.24 51.92
CA VAL A 331 56.57 -30.36 51.27
C VAL A 331 58.08 -30.13 51.24
N ALA A 332 58.53 -28.93 50.86
CA ALA A 332 59.95 -28.59 50.84
C ALA A 332 60.61 -28.66 52.24
N ASP A 333 59.93 -28.19 53.29
CA ASP A 333 60.42 -28.29 54.67
C ASP A 333 60.54 -29.76 55.13
N LEU A 334 59.54 -30.59 54.80
CA LEU A 334 59.57 -32.03 55.09
C LEU A 334 60.69 -32.74 54.32
N GLU A 335 60.92 -32.39 53.05
CA GLU A 335 62.03 -32.93 52.25
C GLU A 335 63.39 -32.61 52.87
N LEU A 336 63.62 -31.34 53.29
CA LEU A 336 64.84 -30.94 54.00
C LEU A 336 65.02 -31.71 55.31
N LYS A 337 63.94 -31.92 56.06
CA LYS A 337 63.98 -32.68 57.32
C LYS A 337 64.30 -34.16 57.08
N ILE A 338 63.76 -34.76 56.02
CA ILE A 338 64.08 -36.14 55.63
C ILE A 338 65.56 -36.23 55.25
N GLU A 339 66.07 -35.32 54.42
CA GLU A 339 67.49 -35.29 54.02
C GLU A 339 68.42 -35.16 55.24
N GLY A 340 68.08 -34.28 56.18
CA GLY A 340 68.79 -34.13 57.45
C GLY A 340 68.83 -35.44 58.25
N LEU A 341 67.68 -36.07 58.47
CA LEU A 341 67.58 -37.35 59.19
C LEU A 341 68.31 -38.49 58.46
N GLU A 342 68.30 -38.51 57.12
CA GLU A 342 69.06 -39.49 56.33
C GLU A 342 70.57 -39.30 56.50
N SER A 343 71.04 -38.06 56.51
CA SER A 343 72.46 -37.75 56.77
C SER A 343 72.89 -38.18 58.18
N GLU A 344 72.06 -37.94 59.20
CA GLU A 344 72.28 -38.40 60.57
C GLU A 344 72.28 -39.93 60.68
N LYS A 345 71.31 -40.58 60.04
CA LYS A 345 71.26 -42.05 59.97
C LYS A 345 72.53 -42.62 59.33
N ASN A 346 73.02 -42.00 58.26
CA ASN A 346 74.25 -42.42 57.59
C ASN A 346 75.49 -42.22 58.48
N THR A 347 75.61 -41.09 59.17
CA THR A 347 76.73 -40.85 60.10
C THR A 347 76.72 -41.83 61.28
N ILE A 348 75.56 -42.10 61.88
CA ILE A 348 75.40 -43.11 62.94
C ILE A 348 75.74 -44.51 62.41
N THR A 349 75.28 -44.86 61.21
CA THR A 349 75.57 -46.15 60.58
C THR A 349 77.07 -46.32 60.39
N ASN A 350 77.76 -45.30 59.87
CA ASN A 350 79.21 -45.31 59.70
C ASN A 350 79.95 -45.43 61.04
N ALA A 351 79.52 -44.65 62.05
CA ALA A 351 80.08 -44.72 63.40
C ALA A 351 79.90 -46.12 64.03
N LEU A 352 78.74 -46.75 63.84
CA LEU A 352 78.49 -48.12 64.29
C LEU A 352 79.38 -49.14 63.55
N THR A 353 79.64 -48.94 62.26
CA THR A 353 80.54 -49.83 61.51
C THR A 353 81.99 -49.72 61.97
N GLU A 354 82.49 -48.51 62.24
CA GLU A 354 83.83 -48.29 62.81
C GLU A 354 83.93 -48.85 64.22
N LEU A 355 82.96 -48.57 65.11
CA LEU A 355 82.99 -49.13 66.47
C LEU A 355 82.95 -50.67 66.47
N ARG A 356 82.20 -51.27 65.55
CA ARG A 356 82.21 -52.74 65.37
C ARG A 356 83.56 -53.26 64.89
N LYS A 357 84.29 -52.49 64.09
CA LYS A 357 85.64 -52.83 63.64
C LYS A 357 86.63 -52.69 64.79
N ASP A 358 86.62 -51.56 65.49
CA ASP A 358 87.45 -51.32 66.69
C ASP A 358 87.24 -52.40 67.75
N TYR A 359 85.99 -52.78 68.02
CA TYR A 359 85.68 -53.86 68.95
C TYR A 359 86.25 -55.21 68.50
N LYS A 360 86.17 -55.53 67.19
CA LYS A 360 86.78 -56.76 66.66
C LYS A 360 88.29 -56.73 66.83
N GLU A 361 88.93 -55.61 66.49
CA GLU A 361 90.38 -55.42 66.62
C GLU A 361 90.82 -55.54 68.08
N LEU A 362 90.14 -54.87 69.01
CA LEU A 362 90.36 -54.97 70.45
C LEU A 362 90.20 -56.41 70.94
N LYS A 363 89.17 -57.13 70.49
CA LYS A 363 88.95 -58.54 70.84
C LYS A 363 90.12 -59.42 70.39
N THR A 364 90.68 -59.20 69.20
CA THR A 364 91.91 -59.86 68.74
C THR A 364 93.14 -59.48 69.57
N ALA A 365 93.28 -58.20 69.94
CA ALA A 365 94.37 -57.73 70.79
C ALA A 365 94.31 -58.35 72.20
N LEU A 366 93.11 -58.51 72.75
CA LEU A 366 92.89 -59.17 74.04
C LEU A 366 93.26 -60.66 74.00
N LEU A 367 92.95 -61.35 72.90
CA LEU A 367 93.32 -62.75 72.68
C LEU A 367 94.84 -62.92 72.58
N THR A 368 95.53 -62.02 71.87
CA THR A 368 97.01 -62.03 71.77
C THR A 368 97.69 -61.64 73.08
N LEU A 369 97.07 -60.78 73.89
CA LEU A 369 97.58 -60.48 75.23
C LEU A 369 97.40 -61.66 76.18
N ALA A 370 96.28 -62.39 76.10
CA ALA A 370 96.07 -63.62 76.86
C ALA A 370 97.07 -64.74 76.50
N GLU A 371 97.53 -64.81 75.25
CA GLU A 371 98.58 -65.73 74.79
C GLU A 371 100.01 -65.31 75.23
N THR A 372 100.21 -64.06 75.66
CA THR A 372 101.52 -63.54 76.11
C THR A 372 101.65 -63.42 77.63
N VAL A 373 100.67 -63.93 78.38
CA VAL A 373 100.76 -64.02 79.85
C VAL A 373 101.76 -65.12 80.23
N PRO A 374 102.72 -64.85 81.14
CA PRO A 374 103.73 -65.83 81.53
C PRO A 374 103.09 -66.98 82.31
N ASP A 375 103.09 -68.16 81.71
CA ASP A 375 102.81 -69.45 82.30
C ASP A 375 103.95 -69.89 83.23
N GLU A 376 103.61 -70.77 84.18
CA GLU A 376 104.41 -71.20 85.34
C GLU A 376 105.85 -71.66 85.01
N GLU A 377 106.15 -71.93 83.74
CA GLU A 377 107.50 -72.22 83.21
C GLU A 377 108.43 -71.01 83.07
N THR A 378 107.92 -69.80 82.82
CA THR A 378 108.75 -68.58 82.71
C THR A 378 109.27 -68.08 84.06
N GLY A 379 108.53 -68.31 85.15
CA GLY A 379 108.98 -68.01 86.51
C GLY A 379 110.22 -68.82 86.92
N LYS A 380 110.32 -70.08 86.47
CA LYS A 380 111.48 -70.93 86.75
C LYS A 380 112.74 -70.44 86.01
N LYS A 381 112.63 -70.06 84.73
CA LYS A 381 113.78 -69.50 83.97
C LYS A 381 114.28 -68.17 84.55
N GLN A 382 113.37 -67.25 84.93
CA GLN A 382 113.79 -65.98 85.50
C GLN A 382 114.45 -66.12 86.87
N SER A 383 114.03 -67.09 87.69
CA SER A 383 114.68 -67.37 88.97
C SER A 383 116.13 -67.85 88.81
N GLU A 384 116.42 -68.66 87.78
CA GLU A 384 117.76 -69.14 87.48
C GLU A 384 118.67 -68.05 86.91
N ASP A 385 118.13 -67.17 86.07
CA ASP A 385 118.87 -66.04 85.52
C ASP A 385 119.15 -64.96 86.58
N LEU A 386 118.22 -64.68 87.50
CA LEU A 386 118.45 -63.81 88.66
C LEU A 386 119.52 -64.39 89.60
N TYR A 387 119.49 -65.71 89.82
CA TYR A 387 120.52 -66.38 90.63
C TYR A 387 121.91 -66.28 90.00
N LYS A 388 122.00 -66.46 88.67
CA LYS A 388 123.26 -66.23 87.92
C LYS A 388 123.70 -64.77 87.93
N PHE A 389 122.76 -63.82 87.85
CA PHE A 389 123.07 -62.40 87.83
C PHE A 389 123.65 -61.95 89.19
N ILE A 390 123.04 -62.38 90.30
CA ILE A 390 123.54 -62.11 91.65
C ILE A 390 124.93 -62.72 91.87
N LEU A 391 125.19 -63.91 91.33
CA LEU A 391 126.52 -64.53 91.39
C LEU A 391 127.58 -63.81 90.55
N LYS A 392 127.20 -63.18 89.43
CA LYS A 392 128.14 -62.53 88.51
C LYS A 392 128.50 -61.11 88.92
N ASP A 393 127.61 -60.42 89.63
CA ASP A 393 127.79 -59.00 90.01
C ASP A 393 128.18 -58.81 91.50
N SER A 394 128.10 -59.88 92.30
CA SER A 394 128.52 -59.83 93.69
C SER A 394 130.05 -59.87 93.80
N LYS A 395 130.66 -58.72 94.11
CA LYS A 395 132.10 -58.55 94.44
C LYS A 395 132.53 -59.27 95.75
N VAL A 396 131.75 -60.26 96.19
CA VAL A 396 131.95 -60.98 97.44
C VAL A 396 132.84 -62.21 97.17
N PRO A 397 133.99 -62.35 97.85
CA PRO A 397 134.88 -63.50 97.67
C PRO A 397 134.15 -64.83 97.91
N SER A 398 134.39 -65.81 97.02
CA SER A 398 133.66 -67.10 96.97
C SER A 398 133.67 -67.91 98.28
N ALA A 399 134.65 -67.70 99.15
CA ALA A 399 134.71 -68.32 100.48
C ALA A 399 133.59 -67.85 101.42
N VAL A 400 133.13 -66.59 101.28
CA VAL A 400 132.05 -66.03 102.09
C VAL A 400 130.69 -66.50 101.56
N LEU A 401 130.49 -66.53 100.24
CA LEU A 401 129.26 -67.06 99.65
C LEU A 401 129.03 -68.53 100.02
N LYS A 402 130.08 -69.35 100.05
CA LYS A 402 129.98 -70.76 100.47
C LYS A 402 129.71 -70.92 101.97
N GLY A 403 130.12 -69.95 102.78
CA GLY A 403 129.80 -69.90 104.22
C GLY A 403 128.36 -69.45 104.49
N VAL A 404 127.82 -68.51 103.69
CA VAL A 404 126.43 -68.06 103.84
C VAL A 404 125.43 -69.07 103.26
N ASP A 405 125.81 -69.84 102.23
CA ASP A 405 125.01 -70.94 101.67
C ASP A 405 124.74 -72.07 102.68
N GLN A 406 125.51 -72.16 103.79
CA GLN A 406 125.23 -73.09 104.88
C GLN A 406 124.09 -72.60 105.81
N PHE A 407 123.73 -71.32 105.77
CA PHE A 407 122.72 -70.73 106.66
C PHE A 407 121.47 -70.24 105.92
N ILE A 408 121.55 -69.85 104.64
CA ILE A 408 120.40 -69.40 103.84
C ILE A 408 120.55 -69.89 102.39
N ASP A 409 119.62 -70.75 101.96
CA ASP A 409 119.54 -71.24 100.57
C ASP A 409 118.89 -70.17 99.68
N PHE A 410 119.72 -69.28 99.13
CA PHE A 410 119.29 -68.13 98.33
C PHE A 410 118.53 -68.54 97.07
N LYS A 411 118.82 -69.72 96.50
CA LYS A 411 118.13 -70.21 95.31
C LYS A 411 116.65 -70.44 95.60
N LYS A 412 116.34 -71.01 96.77
CA LYS A 412 114.96 -71.27 97.19
C LYS A 412 114.16 -69.99 97.45
N TYR A 413 114.78 -68.99 98.06
CA TYR A 413 114.10 -67.71 98.35
C TYR A 413 113.81 -66.88 97.10
N LEU A 414 114.72 -66.89 96.11
CA LEU A 414 114.49 -66.24 94.82
C LEU A 414 113.36 -66.88 94.02
N VAL A 415 113.31 -68.22 94.01
CA VAL A 415 112.19 -68.95 93.38
C VAL A 415 110.86 -68.54 94.01
N MET A 416 110.76 -68.50 95.34
CA MET A 416 109.54 -68.07 96.03
C MET A 416 109.17 -66.60 95.75
N ALA A 417 110.15 -65.70 95.68
CA ALA A 417 109.89 -64.28 95.40
C ALA A 417 109.36 -64.07 93.97
N VAL A 418 109.91 -64.81 92.99
CA VAL A 418 109.45 -64.77 91.60
C VAL A 418 108.06 -65.39 91.46
N GLU A 419 107.80 -66.54 92.08
CA GLU A 419 106.48 -67.19 92.06
C GLU A 419 105.38 -66.30 92.66
N ASN A 420 105.67 -65.61 93.77
CA ASN A 420 104.71 -64.65 94.35
C ASN A 420 104.50 -63.42 93.46
N GLY A 421 105.56 -62.93 92.81
CA GLY A 421 105.45 -61.84 91.83
C GLY A 421 104.60 -62.21 90.62
N VAL A 422 104.77 -63.42 90.08
CA VAL A 422 104.00 -63.93 88.94
C VAL A 422 102.52 -64.10 89.32
N LYS A 423 102.21 -64.67 90.49
CA LYS A 423 100.83 -64.80 90.98
C LYS A 423 100.13 -63.45 91.12
N GLU A 424 100.81 -62.44 91.66
CA GLU A 424 100.22 -61.12 91.83
C GLU A 424 99.95 -60.40 90.50
N VAL A 425 100.82 -60.61 89.50
CA VAL A 425 100.61 -60.14 88.12
C VAL A 425 99.40 -60.83 87.47
N CYS A 426 99.28 -62.15 87.57
CA CYS A 426 98.13 -62.89 87.03
C CYS A 426 96.81 -62.45 87.67
N THR A 427 96.80 -62.22 88.98
CA THR A 427 95.59 -61.77 89.70
C THR A 427 95.16 -60.36 89.27
N ARG A 428 96.11 -59.46 88.97
CA ARG A 428 95.79 -58.12 88.43
C ARG A 428 95.26 -58.18 87.00
N ILE A 429 95.82 -59.06 86.17
CA ILE A 429 95.36 -59.26 84.78
C ILE A 429 93.92 -59.79 84.77
N GLU A 430 93.59 -60.82 85.57
CA GLU A 430 92.22 -61.31 85.67
C GLU A 430 91.22 -60.23 86.10
N LYS A 431 91.59 -59.40 87.08
CA LYS A 431 90.72 -58.30 87.56
C LYS A 431 90.42 -57.27 86.47
N ILE A 432 91.43 -56.92 85.67
CA ILE A 432 91.28 -56.00 84.53
C ILE A 432 90.39 -56.65 83.45
N LEU A 433 90.60 -57.94 83.16
CA LEU A 433 89.81 -58.68 82.16
C LEU A 433 88.35 -58.87 82.56
N THR A 434 88.06 -59.12 83.85
CA THR A 434 86.66 -59.22 84.33
C THR A 434 85.93 -57.88 84.29
N THR A 435 86.64 -56.77 84.53
CA THR A 435 86.03 -55.43 84.48
C THR A 435 85.72 -55.03 83.02
N ALA A 436 86.56 -55.43 82.06
CA ALA A 436 86.36 -55.17 80.63
C ALA A 436 85.33 -56.08 79.93
N ARG A 437 84.75 -57.07 80.64
CA ARG A 437 83.78 -58.03 80.08
C ARG A 437 82.34 -57.78 80.52
N SER A 438 82.12 -56.83 81.44
CA SER A 438 80.82 -56.50 82.06
C SER A 438 80.28 -55.11 81.70
N GLU A 439 80.96 -54.39 80.80
CA GLU A 439 80.49 -53.18 80.10
C GLU A 439 80.53 -53.45 78.60
#